data_AF-X6M2P7-F1
#
_entry.id   AF-X6M2P7-F1
#
_cell.length_a   1.000
_cell.length_b   1.000
_cell.length_c   1.000
_cell.angle_alpha   90.00
_cell.angle_beta   90.00
_cell.angle_gamma   90.00
#
_symmetry.space_group_name_H-M   'P 1'
#
loop_
_entity.id
_entity.type
_entity.pdbx_description
1 polymer ?
#
loop_
_entity_poly.entity_id
_entity_poly.type
_entity_poly.pdbx_seq_one_letter_code
_entity_poly.pdbx_strand_id
1 'polypeptide(L)'
;HSVFFNSDDGNDDGEINNGVDIDINIDEEGTANPLNKKKETMYWITRRFDPCFIHGKKCRYAHGDERIYQFLRWLFHDPICVNERIVVICGHSIWFRRFFKSYLPRDFKHPITTLKMQNSSVFQCQLIHFVDNNDPLQKDRYCIDPDSILTIRGGFRSPSKIL
;
A
#
# COMPACT_ATOMS: atom_id res chain seq x y z
N HIS A 1 -9.93 -9.55 -5.15
CA HIS A 1 -8.75 -9.75 -4.26
C HIS A 1 -8.95 -9.07 -2.92
N SER A 2 -8.47 -9.65 -1.82
CA SER A 2 -8.36 -8.95 -0.52
C SER A 2 -7.04 -8.18 -0.47
N VAL A 3 -7.11 -6.88 -0.18
CA VAL A 3 -5.96 -5.98 -0.23
C VAL A 3 -5.72 -5.35 1.13
N PHE A 4 -4.48 -5.43 1.63
CA PHE A 4 -4.05 -4.82 2.88
C PHE A 4 -3.16 -3.61 2.61
N PHE A 5 -3.42 -2.50 3.29
CA PHE A 5 -2.68 -1.26 3.12
C PHE A 5 -1.95 -0.88 4.40
N ASN A 6 -0.63 -0.70 4.32
CA ASN A 6 0.20 -0.22 5.41
C ASN A 6 0.77 1.18 5.11
N SER A 7 0.40 2.18 5.92
CA SER A 7 0.81 3.58 5.71
C SER A 7 2.19 3.88 6.29
N ASP A 8 3.10 4.41 5.47
CA ASP A 8 4.44 4.85 5.87
C ASP A 8 4.62 6.39 5.79
N ASP A 9 5.42 6.96 6.70
CA ASP A 9 5.67 8.40 6.84
C ASP A 9 6.93 8.76 6.03
N GLY A 10 6.74 9.12 4.76
CA GLY A 10 7.79 9.76 3.97
C GLY A 10 7.71 11.28 4.15
N ASN A 11 8.72 11.89 4.75
CA ASN A 11 8.97 13.34 4.62
C ASN A 11 9.29 13.66 3.16
N ASP A 12 8.71 14.75 2.63
CA ASP A 12 8.86 15.17 1.23
C ASP A 12 9.98 16.23 1.12
N ASP A 13 11.09 15.96 1.78
CA ASP A 13 12.25 16.84 1.88
C ASP A 13 13.47 16.08 1.35
N GLY A 14 13.60 16.06 0.01
CA GLY A 14 14.86 16.22 -0.71
C GLY A 14 16.04 15.27 -0.49
N GLU A 15 16.02 14.33 0.44
CA GLU A 15 17.12 13.39 0.69
C GLU A 15 16.64 11.95 0.74
N ILE A 16 17.32 11.13 -0.06
CA ILE A 16 17.01 9.74 -0.31
C ILE A 16 17.62 8.93 0.84
N ASN A 17 16.92 8.83 1.96
CA ASN A 17 17.20 7.79 2.93
C ASN A 17 16.50 6.51 2.50
N ASN A 18 17.29 5.56 2.00
CA ASN A 18 16.91 4.14 1.92
C ASN A 18 16.84 3.58 3.35
N GLY A 19 15.86 4.02 4.13
CA GLY A 19 15.65 3.60 5.51
C GLY A 19 14.27 2.95 5.63
N VAL A 20 14.26 1.62 5.67
CA VAL A 20 13.21 0.91 6.41
C VAL A 20 13.56 1.15 7.87
N ASP A 21 13.00 2.19 8.48
CA ASP A 21 13.15 2.44 9.91
C ASP A 21 12.18 1.52 10.65
N ILE A 22 12.69 0.34 11.00
CA ILE A 22 12.05 -0.57 11.95
C ILE A 22 12.88 -0.50 13.22
N ASP A 23 12.29 0.05 14.29
CA ASP A 23 12.85 -0.03 15.63
C ASP A 23 13.10 -1.49 16.01
N ILE A 24 14.36 -1.79 16.30
CA ILE A 24 14.84 -3.11 16.72
C ILE A 24 15.02 -3.03 18.23
N ASN A 25 14.50 -4.03 18.95
CA ASN A 25 14.81 -4.22 20.36
C ASN A 25 16.33 -4.14 20.60
N ILE A 26 16.71 -3.41 21.65
CA ILE A 26 18.09 -3.24 22.09
C ILE A 26 18.43 -4.42 23.00
N ASP A 27 19.47 -5.17 22.64
CA ASP A 27 20.07 -6.18 23.50
C ASP A 27 21.09 -5.50 24.43
N GLU A 28 21.22 -5.96 25.67
CA GLU A 28 21.97 -5.33 26.77
C GLU A 28 23.52 -5.28 26.60
N GLU A 29 24.10 -5.68 25.47
CA GLU A 29 25.58 -5.80 25.31
C GLU A 29 26.20 -5.04 24.11
N GLY A 30 25.54 -4.01 23.59
CA GLY A 30 26.24 -2.83 23.05
C GLY A 30 27.21 -2.98 21.85
N THR A 31 27.28 -4.09 21.11
CA THR A 31 28.06 -4.15 19.84
C THR A 31 27.44 -5.09 18.80
N ALA A 32 26.74 -4.52 17.80
CA ALA A 32 26.22 -5.28 16.66
C ALA A 32 27.18 -5.20 15.45
N ASN A 33 27.68 -6.35 15.00
CA ASN A 33 28.43 -6.46 13.73
C ASN A 33 27.48 -6.21 12.53
N PRO A 34 27.66 -5.12 11.77
CA PRO A 34 26.69 -4.68 10.76
C PRO A 34 26.46 -5.68 9.62
N LEU A 35 27.46 -6.50 9.31
CA LEU A 35 27.42 -7.43 8.18
C LEU A 35 26.52 -8.65 8.45
N ASN A 36 26.50 -9.14 9.69
CA ASN A 36 25.71 -10.30 10.07
C ASN A 36 24.22 -9.94 10.14
N LYS A 37 23.94 -8.75 10.69
CA LYS A 37 22.59 -8.18 10.80
C LYS A 37 21.91 -8.01 9.44
N LYS A 38 22.67 -7.59 8.41
CA LYS A 38 22.15 -7.42 7.04
C LYS A 38 21.83 -8.76 6.36
N LYS A 39 22.63 -9.81 6.61
CA LYS A 39 22.40 -11.16 6.08
C LYS A 39 21.18 -11.82 6.71
N GLU A 40 21.04 -11.71 8.03
CA GLU A 40 19.86 -12.23 8.74
C GLU A 40 18.58 -11.51 8.34
N THR A 41 18.65 -10.18 8.18
CA THR A 41 17.51 -9.38 7.72
C THR A 41 17.11 -9.78 6.30
N MET A 42 18.06 -9.91 5.36
CA MET A 42 17.73 -10.37 4.01
C MET A 42 17.18 -11.78 4.00
N TYR A 43 17.76 -12.71 4.77
CA TYR A 43 17.24 -14.07 4.90
C TYR A 43 15.81 -14.10 5.46
N TRP A 44 15.52 -13.25 6.44
CA TRP A 44 14.19 -13.14 7.03
C TRP A 44 13.17 -12.58 6.04
N ILE A 45 13.57 -11.56 5.27
CA ILE A 45 12.76 -10.92 4.23
C ILE A 45 12.53 -11.90 3.08
N THR A 46 13.56 -12.49 2.48
CA THR A 46 13.43 -13.37 1.30
C THR A 46 12.64 -14.65 1.58
N ARG A 47 12.57 -15.08 2.84
CA ARG A 47 11.74 -16.22 3.26
C ARG A 47 10.25 -15.88 3.39
N ARG A 48 9.91 -14.60 3.55
CA ARG A 48 8.53 -14.14 3.82
C ARG A 48 7.95 -13.27 2.72
N PHE A 49 8.82 -12.62 1.95
CA PHE A 49 8.52 -11.76 0.82
C PHE A 49 9.41 -12.22 -0.31
N ASP A 50 8.83 -12.51 -1.47
CA ASP A 50 9.65 -12.75 -2.66
C ASP A 50 10.21 -11.40 -3.15
N PRO A 51 11.52 -11.14 -3.00
CA PRO A 51 12.12 -9.88 -3.42
C PRO A 51 12.27 -9.81 -4.96
N CYS A 52 11.96 -10.88 -5.70
CA CYS A 52 12.12 -10.92 -7.16
C CYS A 52 11.15 -10.00 -7.89
N PHE A 53 10.14 -9.44 -7.21
CA PHE A 53 9.11 -8.59 -7.81
C PHE A 53 9.18 -7.14 -7.33
N ILE A 54 10.33 -6.49 -7.57
CA ILE A 54 10.46 -5.02 -7.48
C ILE A 54 9.99 -4.39 -8.80
N HIS A 55 8.71 -4.55 -9.14
CA HIS A 55 8.09 -3.77 -10.22
C HIS A 55 7.68 -2.41 -9.64
N GLY A 56 8.60 -1.44 -9.70
CA GLY A 56 8.29 -0.09 -9.24
C GLY A 56 9.49 0.72 -8.79
N LYS A 57 10.46 0.98 -9.66
CA LYS A 57 11.27 2.20 -9.47
C LYS A 57 10.30 3.38 -9.54
N LYS A 58 10.23 4.20 -8.48
CA LYS A 58 9.51 5.48 -8.48
C LYS A 58 9.98 6.29 -9.70
N CYS A 59 9.20 6.29 -10.78
CA CYS A 59 9.48 7.17 -11.92
C CYS A 59 9.22 8.60 -11.46
N ARG A 60 10.26 9.44 -11.51
CA ARG A 60 10.22 10.85 -11.02
C ARG A 60 9.12 11.69 -11.67
N TYR A 61 8.58 11.27 -12.81
CA TYR A 61 7.60 12.00 -13.61
C TYR A 61 6.27 11.26 -13.83
N ALA A 62 6.06 10.10 -13.21
CA ALA A 62 4.81 9.38 -13.36
C ALA A 62 3.71 10.01 -12.48
N HIS A 63 2.59 10.40 -13.09
CA HIS A 63 1.41 10.89 -12.38
C HIS A 63 0.88 9.82 -11.40
N GLY A 64 0.36 10.25 -10.26
CA GLY A 64 -0.10 9.34 -9.20
C GLY A 64 -1.19 8.37 -9.67
N ASP A 65 -2.05 8.83 -10.59
CA ASP A 65 -3.18 8.05 -11.11
C ASP A 65 -2.72 6.95 -12.07
N GLU A 66 -1.67 7.20 -12.85
CA GLU A 66 -1.05 6.20 -13.72
C GLU A 66 -0.46 5.05 -12.90
N ARG A 67 0.20 5.36 -11.77
CA ARG A 67 0.73 4.32 -10.87
C ARG A 67 -0.37 3.48 -10.24
N ILE A 68 -1.48 4.13 -9.88
CA ILE A 68 -2.67 3.44 -9.37
C ILE A 68 -3.24 2.50 -10.44
N TYR A 69 -3.35 2.95 -11.69
CA TYR A 69 -3.84 2.13 -12.79
C TYR A 69 -2.90 0.95 -13.11
N GLN A 70 -1.58 1.18 -13.14
CA GLN A 70 -0.59 0.12 -13.33
C GLN A 70 -0.66 -0.93 -12.22
N PHE A 71 -0.86 -0.50 -10.97
CA PHE A 71 -1.10 -1.43 -9.86
C PHE A 71 -2.33 -2.31 -10.09
N LEU A 72 -3.44 -1.75 -10.59
CA LEU A 72 -4.65 -2.52 -10.88
C LEU A 72 -4.44 -3.52 -12.02
N ARG A 73 -3.74 -3.11 -13.08
CA ARG A 73 -3.39 -4.02 -14.17
C ARG A 73 -2.51 -5.16 -13.68
N TRP A 74 -1.52 -4.86 -12.85
CA TRP A 74 -0.68 -5.89 -12.23
C TRP A 74 -1.52 -6.83 -11.36
N LEU A 75 -2.41 -6.29 -10.51
CA LEU A 75 -3.22 -7.09 -9.61
C LEU A 75 -4.16 -8.07 -10.32
N PHE A 76 -4.80 -7.65 -11.41
CA PHE A 76 -5.84 -8.44 -12.09
C PHE A 76 -5.38 -9.16 -13.36
N HIS A 77 -4.30 -8.73 -14.00
CA HIS A 77 -3.85 -9.29 -15.29
C HIS A 77 -2.46 -9.90 -15.26
N ASP A 78 -1.65 -9.65 -14.23
CA ASP A 78 -0.36 -10.33 -14.12
C ASP A 78 -0.57 -11.80 -13.77
N PRO A 79 0.00 -12.76 -14.53
CA PRO A 79 -0.17 -14.19 -14.27
C PRO A 79 0.25 -14.64 -12.86
N ILE A 80 1.15 -13.89 -12.22
CA ILE A 80 1.60 -14.17 -10.86
C ILE A 80 0.52 -13.77 -9.86
N CYS A 81 -0.06 -12.58 -10.01
CA CYS A 81 -1.00 -12.01 -9.04
C CYS A 81 -2.45 -12.42 -9.24
N VAL A 82 -2.84 -12.84 -10.44
CA VAL A 82 -4.21 -13.27 -10.73
C VAL A 82 -4.63 -14.47 -9.87
N ASN A 83 -3.68 -15.30 -9.44
CA ASN A 83 -3.92 -16.47 -8.58
C ASN A 83 -3.87 -16.15 -7.08
N GLU A 84 -3.39 -14.96 -6.71
CA GLU A 84 -3.24 -14.57 -5.31
C GLU A 84 -4.55 -14.03 -4.74
N ARG A 85 -4.99 -14.57 -3.60
CA ARG A 85 -6.23 -14.11 -2.94
C ARG A 85 -6.01 -12.89 -2.07
N ILE A 86 -4.81 -12.74 -1.54
CA ILE A 86 -4.43 -11.71 -0.59
C ILE A 86 -3.20 -10.97 -1.12
N VAL A 87 -3.29 -9.65 -1.19
CA VAL A 87 -2.19 -8.78 -1.60
C VAL A 87 -1.96 -7.73 -0.52
N VAL A 88 -0.70 -7.56 -0.11
CA VAL A 88 -0.31 -6.57 0.90
C VAL A 88 0.50 -5.47 0.22
N ILE A 89 0.12 -4.22 0.47
CA ILE A 89 0.70 -3.04 -0.15
C ILE A 89 1.13 -2.08 0.94
N CYS A 90 2.37 -1.64 0.86
CA CYS A 90 2.91 -0.60 1.72
C CYS A 90 3.08 0.68 0.90
N GLY A 91 2.73 1.82 1.47
CA GLY A 91 2.76 3.08 0.74
C GLY A 91 2.41 4.28 1.59
N HIS A 92 2.46 5.46 0.98
CA HIS A 92 2.15 6.68 1.70
C HIS A 92 0.63 6.90 1.82
N SER A 93 0.20 7.46 2.95
CA SER A 93 -1.20 7.82 3.22
C SER A 93 -1.86 8.61 2.07
N ILE A 94 -1.12 9.47 1.36
CA ILE A 94 -1.64 10.23 0.22
C ILE A 94 -2.01 9.35 -0.97
N TRP A 95 -1.22 8.29 -1.24
CA TRP A 95 -1.47 7.36 -2.32
C TRP A 95 -2.74 6.56 -2.02
N PHE A 96 -2.86 6.02 -0.79
CA PHE A 96 -4.06 5.30 -0.37
C PHE A 96 -5.29 6.18 -0.43
N ARG A 97 -5.21 7.42 0.08
CA ARG A 97 -6.35 8.35 0.00
C ARG A 97 -6.82 8.58 -1.43
N ARG A 98 -5.89 8.74 -2.39
CA ARG A 98 -6.25 8.87 -3.82
C ARG A 98 -6.85 7.58 -4.36
N PHE A 99 -6.26 6.43 -4.05
CA PHE A 99 -6.78 5.12 -4.44
C PHE A 99 -8.23 4.92 -3.99
N PHE A 100 -8.51 5.09 -2.68
CA PHE A 100 -9.86 4.94 -2.15
C PHE A 100 -10.84 5.96 -2.74
N LYS A 101 -10.43 7.23 -2.96
CA LYS A 101 -11.29 8.21 -3.62
C LYS A 101 -11.67 7.83 -5.06
N SER A 102 -10.77 7.18 -5.79
CA SER A 102 -11.00 6.83 -7.19
C SER A 102 -11.90 5.62 -7.37
N TYR A 103 -11.89 4.68 -6.41
CA TYR A 103 -12.57 3.38 -6.57
C TYR A 103 -13.70 3.11 -5.56
N LEU A 104 -13.92 3.99 -4.59
CA LEU A 104 -15.17 3.98 -3.82
C LEU A 104 -16.29 4.68 -4.59
N PRO A 105 -17.56 4.28 -4.37
CA PRO A 105 -18.70 5.01 -4.89
C PRO A 105 -18.65 6.49 -4.47
N ARG A 106 -19.02 7.38 -5.40
CA ARG A 106 -18.88 8.84 -5.20
C ARG A 106 -19.61 9.36 -3.96
N ASP A 107 -20.75 8.77 -3.62
CA ASP A 107 -21.58 9.19 -2.49
C ASP A 107 -21.19 8.50 -1.17
N PHE A 108 -20.26 7.54 -1.22
CA PHE A 108 -19.80 6.82 -0.04
C PHE A 108 -18.85 7.69 0.78
N LYS A 109 -19.30 8.07 1.98
CA LYS A 109 -18.52 8.89 2.91
C LYS A 109 -17.78 7.99 3.89
N HIS A 110 -16.47 7.90 3.74
CA HIS A 110 -15.62 7.18 4.69
C HIS A 110 -14.38 8.00 5.06
N PRO A 111 -13.94 7.99 6.34
CA PRO A 111 -12.77 8.75 6.79
C PRO A 111 -11.50 8.50 5.98
N ILE A 112 -11.37 7.31 5.38
CA ILE A 112 -10.25 6.92 4.52
C ILE A 112 -10.04 7.81 3.29
N THR A 113 -11.11 8.48 2.85
CA THR A 113 -11.06 9.40 1.70
C THR A 113 -10.71 10.83 2.12
N THR A 114 -10.85 11.19 3.40
CA THR A 114 -10.73 12.58 3.86
C THR A 114 -9.55 12.78 4.81
N LEU A 115 -9.40 11.91 5.81
CA LEU A 115 -8.43 12.05 6.90
C LEU A 115 -7.07 11.45 6.54
N LYS A 116 -6.00 11.96 7.18
CA LYS A 116 -4.67 11.34 7.09
C LYS A 116 -4.69 10.03 7.90
N MET A 117 -4.29 8.93 7.27
CA MET A 117 -4.06 7.65 7.97
C MET A 117 -2.93 7.81 8.99
N GLN A 118 -3.05 7.13 10.13
CA GLN A 118 -1.94 7.02 11.08
C GLN A 118 -0.79 6.22 10.46
N ASN A 119 0.42 6.44 10.94
CA ASN A 119 1.55 5.64 10.48
C ASN A 119 1.37 4.21 10.97
N SER A 120 1.85 3.27 10.16
CA SER A 120 1.77 1.85 10.43
C SER A 120 0.33 1.36 10.63
N SER A 121 -0.68 2.12 10.16
CA SER A 121 -2.07 1.70 10.16
C SER A 121 -2.27 0.64 9.10
N VAL A 122 -3.07 -0.39 9.43
CA VAL A 122 -3.41 -1.48 8.51
C VAL A 122 -4.90 -1.46 8.22
N PHE A 123 -5.25 -1.33 6.95
CA PHE A 123 -6.63 -1.43 6.45
C PHE A 123 -6.75 -2.61 5.50
N GLN A 124 -7.90 -3.28 5.51
CA GLN A 124 -8.27 -4.30 4.53
C GLN A 124 -9.46 -3.80 3.70
N CYS A 125 -9.50 -4.15 2.43
CA CYS A 125 -10.72 -4.08 1.61
C CYS A 125 -10.73 -5.16 0.54
N GLN A 126 -11.89 -5.39 -0.07
CA GLN A 126 -12.04 -6.19 -1.28
C GLN A 126 -12.08 -5.28 -2.49
N LEU A 127 -11.31 -5.66 -3.50
CA LEU A 127 -11.28 -5.00 -4.79
C LEU A 127 -11.90 -5.92 -5.84
N ILE A 128 -12.81 -5.33 -6.62
CA ILE A 128 -13.62 -5.99 -7.64
C ILE A 128 -13.22 -5.45 -9.01
N HIS A 129 -13.11 -6.36 -9.98
CA HIS A 129 -12.92 -6.06 -11.39
C HIS A 129 -14.18 -6.48 -12.15
N PHE A 130 -14.72 -5.58 -12.94
CA PHE A 130 -15.87 -5.84 -13.82
C PHE A 130 -15.38 -5.91 -15.26
N VAL A 131 -15.79 -6.97 -15.93
CA VAL A 131 -15.67 -7.11 -17.37
C VAL A 131 -17.06 -6.97 -17.96
N ASP A 132 -17.31 -5.84 -18.61
CA ASP A 132 -18.56 -5.64 -19.35
C ASP A 132 -18.39 -6.16 -20.78
N ASN A 133 -18.95 -7.33 -21.04
CA ASN A 133 -18.88 -7.98 -22.36
C ASN A 133 -19.62 -7.19 -23.45
N ASN A 134 -20.46 -6.21 -23.07
CA ASN A 134 -21.20 -5.37 -24.00
C ASN A 134 -20.57 -3.98 -24.18
N ASP A 135 -19.52 -3.63 -23.43
CA ASP A 135 -18.79 -2.38 -23.64
C ASP A 135 -17.98 -2.47 -24.94
N PRO A 136 -18.30 -1.68 -25.98
CA PRO A 136 -17.61 -1.74 -27.27
C PRO A 136 -16.12 -1.37 -27.18
N LEU A 137 -15.71 -0.72 -26.08
CA LEU A 137 -14.31 -0.40 -25.81
C LEU A 137 -13.61 -1.45 -24.94
N GLN A 138 -14.34 -2.47 -24.46
CA GLN A 138 -13.85 -3.52 -23.55
C GLN A 138 -13.03 -2.96 -22.39
N LYS A 139 -13.49 -1.83 -21.83
CA LYS A 139 -12.71 -1.10 -20.85
C LYS A 139 -12.82 -1.75 -19.48
N ASP A 140 -11.68 -2.08 -18.88
CA ASP A 140 -11.62 -2.55 -17.50
C ASP A 140 -12.21 -1.53 -16.52
N ARG A 141 -13.06 -2.02 -15.61
CA ARG A 141 -13.62 -1.22 -14.53
C ARG A 141 -13.31 -1.87 -13.19
N TYR A 142 -12.92 -1.04 -12.23
CA TYR A 142 -12.55 -1.49 -10.89
C TYR A 142 -13.40 -0.74 -9.86
N CYS A 143 -13.75 -1.42 -8.76
CA CYS A 143 -14.30 -0.76 -7.59
C CYS A 143 -13.84 -1.43 -6.30
N ILE A 144 -13.92 -0.68 -5.21
CA ILE A 144 -13.79 -1.21 -3.86
C ILE A 144 -15.19 -1.47 -3.33
N ASP A 145 -15.42 -2.66 -2.78
CA ASP A 145 -16.65 -2.95 -2.04
C ASP A 145 -16.63 -2.13 -0.73
N PRO A 146 -17.53 -1.14 -0.55
CA PRO A 146 -17.49 -0.25 0.61
C PRO A 146 -17.65 -1.00 1.94
N ASP A 147 -18.46 -2.04 1.97
CA ASP A 147 -18.78 -2.80 3.18
C ASP A 147 -17.63 -3.74 3.58
N SER A 148 -16.70 -3.99 2.65
CA SER A 148 -15.51 -4.80 2.90
C SER A 148 -14.38 -4.05 3.60
N ILE A 149 -14.49 -2.73 3.78
CA ILE A 149 -13.43 -1.92 4.38
C ILE A 149 -13.36 -2.19 5.89
N LEU A 150 -12.23 -2.72 6.34
CA LEU A 150 -11.96 -3.01 7.74
C LEU A 150 -10.67 -2.30 8.19
N THR A 151 -10.73 -1.63 9.35
CA THR A 151 -9.52 -1.15 10.02
C THR A 151 -9.00 -2.25 10.93
N ILE A 152 -7.83 -2.81 10.60
CA ILE A 152 -7.23 -3.90 11.37
C ILE A 152 -6.36 -3.34 12.49
N ARG A 153 -5.59 -2.29 12.20
CA ARG A 153 -4.69 -1.66 13.17
C ARG A 153 -4.58 -0.16 12.92
N GLY A 154 -4.49 0.61 14.01
CA GLY A 154 -4.35 2.06 13.94
C GLY A 154 -5.67 2.70 13.53
N GLY A 155 -5.60 3.68 12.62
CA GLY A 155 -6.79 4.35 12.11
C GLY A 155 -6.42 5.67 11.45
N PHE A 156 -7.15 6.73 11.79
CA PHE A 156 -6.95 8.06 11.23
C PHE A 156 -6.35 9.00 12.26
N ARG A 157 -5.51 9.95 11.83
CA ARG A 157 -5.09 11.05 12.69
C ARG A 157 -6.30 11.93 12.95
N SER A 158 -6.59 12.20 14.21
CA SER A 158 -7.59 13.21 14.58
C SER A 158 -7.16 14.56 14.01
N PRO A 159 -8.07 15.36 13.44
CA PRO A 159 -7.74 16.75 13.13
C PRO A 159 -7.29 17.41 14.43
N SER A 160 -6.08 17.97 14.45
CA SER A 160 -5.57 18.70 15.61
C SER A 160 -6.61 19.78 15.95
N LYS A 161 -7.15 19.74 17.17
CA LYS A 161 -7.96 20.84 17.67
C LYS A 161 -7.04 22.06 17.69
N ILE A 162 -7.31 23.04 16.83
CA ILE A 162 -6.74 24.37 16.98
C ILE A 162 -7.44 24.93 18.23
N LEU A 163 -6.71 24.92 19.35
CA LEU A 163 -7.10 25.59 20.59
C LEU A 163 -6.86 27.10 20.44
#